data_AF-A0A131XHX8-F1
#
_entry.id   AF-A0A131XHX8-F1
#
_cell.length_a   1.000
_cell.length_b   1.000
_cell.length_c   1.000
_cell.angle_alpha   90.00
_cell.angle_beta   90.00
_cell.angle_gamma   90.00
#
_symmetry.space_group_name_H-M   'P 1'
#
loop_
_entity.id
_entity.type
_entity.pdbx_description
1 polymer ?
#
loop_
_entity_poly.entity_id
_entity_poly.type
_entity_poly.pdbx_seq_one_letter_code
_entity_poly.pdbx_strand_id
1 'polypeptide(L)'
;LVAGNHFGLLVSLLTGMARYSEMTYVFDLLQQHHQFELLFQKGMEKVPYLKVALLDYLKHRGCADTDLYSMLTLNFNMHREIAENLESAALKKINRLSSDGPMTWSIQEQQSLDTVMQDLADAAESYVKAECLLRAQACARQAQLVALQLRYFKSRLPLLNLTPTAALATVAQHPNFFEADMIAEAYGLQGWHSAALFQRLLLEQDWDYLQDLCSVCELTPEHVQELVLKYEAEGVRNEKGREALEHILERLPCLESRLQLSRRLGFSRLASKTLQDHPYLRDRLEQDVR
;
A
#
# COMPACT_ATOMS: atom_id res chain seq x y z
N LEU A 1 8.16 52.12 10.60
CA LEU A 1 9.23 51.30 11.22
C LEU A 1 8.98 50.94 12.70
N VAL A 2 8.08 51.62 13.43
CA VAL A 2 7.81 51.33 14.86
C VAL A 2 6.72 50.24 15.08
N ALA A 3 5.82 50.03 14.11
CA ALA A 3 4.73 49.05 14.25
C ALA A 3 5.21 47.57 14.23
N GLY A 4 6.27 47.24 13.49
CA GLY A 4 6.77 45.86 13.37
C GLY A 4 7.35 45.28 14.67
N ASN A 5 7.88 46.13 15.55
CA ASN A 5 8.50 45.66 16.80
C ASN A 5 7.48 45.22 17.86
N HIS A 6 6.27 45.77 17.85
CA HIS A 6 5.26 45.46 18.88
C HIS A 6 4.67 44.06 18.70
N PHE A 7 4.44 43.64 17.47
CA PHE A 7 3.94 42.29 17.17
C PHE A 7 5.01 41.21 17.39
N GLY A 8 6.29 41.52 17.13
CA GLY A 8 7.40 40.62 17.51
C GLY A 8 7.51 40.40 19.02
N LEU A 9 7.25 41.44 19.83
CA LEU A 9 7.17 41.33 21.29
C LEU A 9 5.97 40.49 21.73
N LEU A 10 4.82 40.65 21.09
CA LEU A 10 3.63 39.81 21.36
C LEU A 10 3.90 38.33 21.07
N VAL A 11 4.58 38.01 19.96
CA VAL A 11 4.99 36.64 19.63
C VAL A 11 6.01 36.11 20.64
N SER A 12 6.96 36.94 21.08
CA SER A 12 7.93 36.56 22.12
C SER A 12 7.26 36.31 23.48
N LEU A 13 6.26 37.12 23.84
CA LEU A 13 5.46 36.94 25.06
C LEU A 13 4.65 35.64 24.99
N LEU A 14 3.97 35.42 23.86
CA LEU A 14 3.16 34.23 23.62
C LEU A 14 4.00 32.94 23.70
N THR A 15 5.15 32.92 23.03
CA THR A 15 6.05 31.76 23.01
C THR A 15 6.78 31.57 24.34
N GLY A 16 7.10 32.65 25.06
CA GLY A 16 7.74 32.58 26.39
C GLY A 16 6.80 32.16 27.51
N MET A 17 5.52 32.55 27.47
CA MET A 17 4.54 32.18 28.51
C MET A 17 3.95 30.78 28.30
N ALA A 18 3.89 30.29 27.06
CA ALA A 18 3.39 28.96 26.67
C ALA A 18 1.96 28.61 27.16
N ARG A 19 1.17 29.60 27.56
CA ARG A 19 -0.24 29.48 27.97
C ARG A 19 -1.19 29.85 26.83
N TYR A 20 -1.13 29.07 25.76
CA TYR A 20 -1.82 29.41 24.51
C TYR A 20 -3.35 29.42 24.62
N SER A 21 -3.94 28.60 25.52
CA SER A 21 -5.38 28.57 25.77
C SER A 21 -5.92 29.87 26.39
N GLU A 22 -5.12 30.51 27.25
CA GLU A 22 -5.46 31.78 27.89
C GLU A 22 -5.14 33.00 27.00
N MET A 23 -4.23 32.83 26.03
CA MET A 23 -3.72 33.89 25.18
C MET A 23 -4.28 33.89 23.76
N THR A 24 -5.45 33.30 23.55
CA THR A 24 -6.14 33.26 22.24
C THR A 24 -6.37 34.64 21.64
N TYR A 25 -6.53 35.67 22.46
CA TYR A 25 -6.64 37.07 22.03
C TYR A 25 -5.39 37.57 21.28
N VAL A 26 -4.20 37.01 21.54
CA VAL A 26 -2.98 37.37 20.80
C VAL A 26 -3.04 36.85 19.37
N PHE A 27 -3.61 35.65 19.15
CA PHE A 27 -3.85 35.13 17.80
C PHE A 27 -4.84 36.02 17.05
N ASP A 28 -5.92 36.45 17.71
CA ASP A 28 -6.91 37.37 17.13
C ASP A 28 -6.28 38.70 16.70
N LEU A 29 -5.44 39.28 17.56
CA LEU A 29 -4.73 40.54 17.27
C LEU A 29 -3.75 40.40 16.10
N LEU A 30 -2.99 39.31 16.05
CA LEU A 30 -2.05 39.06 14.95
C LEU A 30 -2.78 38.86 13.62
N GLN A 31 -3.94 38.21 13.64
CA GLN A 31 -4.75 38.00 12.46
C GLN A 31 -5.39 39.29 11.96
N GLN A 32 -5.99 40.09 12.84
CA GLN A 32 -6.62 41.39 12.51
C GLN A 32 -5.64 42.38 11.86
N HIS A 33 -4.35 42.28 12.19
CA HIS A 33 -3.31 43.16 11.66
C HIS A 33 -2.49 42.54 10.51
N HIS A 34 -2.90 41.39 9.96
CA HIS A 34 -2.17 40.68 8.91
C HIS A 34 -0.69 40.39 9.28
N GLN A 35 -0.42 40.14 10.56
CA GLN A 35 0.92 39.82 11.09
C GLN A 35 1.01 38.35 11.54
N PHE A 36 0.09 37.51 11.09
CA PHE A 36 0.04 36.10 11.48
C PHE A 36 1.27 35.31 10.99
N GLU A 37 1.92 35.77 9.90
CA GLU A 37 3.19 35.23 9.38
C GLU A 37 4.33 35.20 10.40
N LEU A 38 4.30 36.06 11.43
CA LEU A 38 5.31 36.09 12.48
C LEU A 38 5.34 34.79 13.31
N LEU A 39 4.21 34.07 13.38
CA LEU A 39 4.10 32.77 14.08
C LEU A 39 4.65 31.60 13.26
N PHE A 40 4.99 31.86 11.99
CA PHE A 40 5.51 30.89 11.03
C PHE A 40 6.99 31.11 10.70
N GLN A 41 7.68 32.01 11.42
CA GLN A 41 9.10 32.26 11.19
C GLN A 41 9.95 31.04 11.55
N LYS A 42 11.11 30.93 10.88
CA LYS A 42 12.10 29.88 11.13
C LYS A 42 12.42 29.79 12.63
N GLY A 43 12.20 28.62 13.21
CA GLY A 43 12.41 28.33 14.63
C GLY A 43 11.12 28.18 15.44
N MET A 44 9.99 28.69 14.97
CA MET A 44 8.68 28.53 15.64
C MET A 44 8.21 27.07 15.65
N GLU A 45 8.64 26.28 14.67
CA GLU A 45 8.44 24.82 14.61
C GLU A 45 8.94 24.07 15.86
N LYS A 46 9.99 24.61 16.50
CA LYS A 46 10.62 24.00 17.68
C LYS A 46 9.96 24.42 18.99
N VAL A 47 9.03 25.38 18.93
CA VAL A 47 8.33 25.88 20.12
C VAL A 47 7.29 24.85 20.54
N PRO A 48 7.40 24.30 21.77
CA PRO A 48 6.52 23.23 22.22
C PRO A 48 5.07 23.72 22.32
N TYR A 49 4.12 22.87 21.93
CA TYR A 49 2.67 23.11 22.01
C TYR A 49 2.11 24.27 21.16
N LEU A 50 2.95 25.11 20.53
CA LEU A 50 2.51 26.17 19.62
C LEU A 50 1.71 25.61 18.43
N LYS A 51 2.22 24.54 17.78
CA LYS A 51 1.52 23.83 16.70
C LYS A 51 0.12 23.39 17.10
N VAL A 52 -0.01 22.77 18.27
CA VAL A 52 -1.29 22.24 18.78
C VAL A 52 -2.25 23.38 19.07
N ALA A 53 -1.77 24.45 19.69
CA ALA A 53 -2.59 25.60 20.02
C ALA A 53 -3.08 26.37 18.78
N LEU A 54 -2.23 26.51 17.76
CA LEU A 54 -2.63 27.14 16.50
C LEU A 54 -3.68 26.30 15.75
N LEU A 55 -3.52 24.97 15.75
CA LEU A 55 -4.52 24.05 15.20
C LEU A 55 -5.84 24.15 15.96
N ASP A 56 -5.79 24.22 17.28
CA ASP A 56 -6.98 24.33 18.12
C ASP A 56 -7.70 25.67 17.91
N TYR A 57 -6.94 26.77 17.84
CA TYR A 57 -7.44 28.10 17.51
C TYR A 57 -8.15 28.13 16.14
N LEU A 58 -7.54 27.52 15.11
CA LEU A 58 -8.12 27.42 13.76
C LEU A 58 -9.40 26.59 13.72
N LYS A 59 -9.49 25.50 14.51
CA LYS A 59 -10.69 24.67 14.60
C LYS A 59 -11.87 25.41 15.22
N HIS A 60 -11.64 26.22 16.27
CA HIS A 60 -12.68 26.94 16.98
C HIS A 60 -13.23 28.15 16.20
N ARG A 61 -12.42 28.79 15.35
CA ARG A 61 -12.84 29.95 14.54
C ARG A 61 -13.60 29.58 13.25
N GLY A 62 -13.70 28.29 12.93
CA GLY A 62 -14.29 27.81 11.68
C GLY A 62 -13.28 27.90 10.54
N CYS A 63 -13.22 26.83 9.73
CA CYS A 63 -12.30 26.62 8.61
C CYS A 63 -12.58 27.54 7.41
N ALA A 64 -12.67 28.85 7.62
CA ALA A 64 -12.96 29.82 6.55
C ALA A 64 -11.69 30.31 5.83
N ASP A 65 -10.52 30.19 6.44
CA ASP A 65 -9.26 30.76 5.93
C ASP A 65 -8.32 29.66 5.44
N THR A 66 -8.62 29.11 4.25
CA THR A 66 -7.83 28.05 3.59
C THR A 66 -6.35 28.42 3.47
N ASP A 67 -6.06 29.72 3.34
CA ASP A 67 -4.71 30.25 3.21
C ASP A 67 -3.93 30.17 4.53
N LEU A 68 -4.57 30.46 5.67
CA LEU A 68 -3.93 30.36 6.99
C LEU A 68 -3.64 28.90 7.35
N TYR A 69 -4.57 27.99 7.01
CA TYR A 69 -4.37 26.57 7.20
C TYR A 69 -3.24 26.03 6.31
N SER A 70 -3.15 26.51 5.06
CA SER A 70 -2.06 26.20 4.12
C SER A 70 -0.71 26.72 4.60
N MET A 71 -0.65 27.93 5.16
CA MET A 71 0.58 28.45 5.76
C MET A 71 1.01 27.65 6.98
N LEU A 72 0.05 27.24 7.83
CA LEU A 72 0.34 26.41 8.99
C LEU A 72 0.82 25.00 8.60
N THR A 73 0.24 24.39 7.57
CA THR A 73 0.67 23.07 7.10
C THR A 73 2.08 23.09 6.54
N LEU A 74 2.41 24.12 5.75
CA LEU A 74 3.73 24.29 5.14
C LEU A 74 4.81 24.66 6.17
N ASN A 75 4.52 25.58 7.10
CA ASN A 75 5.55 26.10 8.02
C ASN A 75 5.76 25.23 9.27
N PHE A 76 4.83 24.32 9.63
CA PHE A 76 5.01 23.41 10.77
C PHE A 76 5.37 21.97 10.35
N ASN A 77 5.85 21.78 9.11
CA ASN A 77 6.15 20.46 8.55
C ASN A 77 5.01 19.46 8.83
N MET A 78 3.77 19.90 8.63
CA MET A 78 2.56 19.07 8.86
C MET A 78 2.36 18.11 7.69
N HIS A 79 3.43 17.44 7.28
CA HIS A 79 3.45 16.56 6.13
C HIS A 79 2.45 15.40 6.30
N ARG A 80 2.22 14.97 7.54
CA ARG A 80 1.20 13.96 7.86
C ARG A 80 -0.20 14.48 7.57
N GLU A 81 -0.54 15.69 8.01
CA GLU A 81 -1.85 16.29 7.80
C GLU A 81 -2.10 16.62 6.31
N ILE A 82 -1.06 17.07 5.59
CA ILE A 82 -1.11 17.25 4.13
C ILE A 82 -1.41 15.91 3.45
N ALA A 83 -0.67 14.86 3.81
CA ALA A 83 -0.85 13.53 3.24
C ALA A 83 -2.25 12.96 3.52
N GLU A 84 -2.75 13.08 4.76
CA GLU A 84 -4.10 12.65 5.15
C GLU A 84 -5.19 13.37 4.33
N ASN A 85 -5.01 14.67 4.09
CA ASN A 85 -5.95 15.44 3.28
C ASN A 85 -5.95 14.99 1.82
N LEU A 86 -4.78 14.84 1.20
CA LEU A 86 -4.62 14.36 -0.18
C LEU A 86 -5.16 12.94 -0.36
N GLU A 87 -4.77 12.01 0.52
CA GLU A 87 -5.26 10.63 0.53
C GLU A 87 -6.78 10.59 0.65
N SER A 88 -7.35 11.34 1.60
CA SER A 88 -8.80 11.36 1.79
C SER A 88 -9.55 11.97 0.60
N ALA A 89 -8.98 12.97 -0.07
CA ALA A 89 -9.55 13.58 -1.28
C ALA A 89 -9.52 12.60 -2.45
N ALA A 90 -8.40 11.91 -2.65
CA ALA A 90 -8.23 10.89 -3.68
C ALA A 90 -9.19 9.71 -3.48
N LEU A 91 -9.28 9.15 -2.27
CA LEU A 91 -10.19 8.04 -1.96
C LEU A 91 -11.66 8.44 -2.14
N LYS A 92 -12.04 9.67 -1.78
CA LYS A 92 -13.40 10.18 -2.05
C LYS A 92 -13.70 10.22 -3.54
N LYS A 93 -12.75 10.64 -4.38
CA LYS A 93 -12.90 10.61 -5.84
C LYS A 93 -13.07 9.17 -6.34
N ILE A 94 -12.24 8.22 -5.90
CA ILE A 94 -12.34 6.80 -6.25
C ILE A 94 -13.71 6.21 -5.87
N ASN A 95 -14.20 6.50 -4.67
CA ASN A 95 -15.48 5.97 -4.18
C ASN A 95 -16.68 6.54 -4.94
N ARG A 96 -16.62 7.80 -5.39
CA ARG A 96 -17.67 8.40 -6.23
C ARG A 96 -17.83 7.68 -7.55
N LEU A 97 -16.72 7.25 -8.16
CA LEU A 97 -16.74 6.49 -9.41
C LEU A 97 -17.48 5.14 -9.30
N SER A 98 -17.56 4.56 -8.09
CA SER A 98 -18.36 3.35 -7.85
C SER A 98 -19.79 3.64 -7.38
N SER A 99 -20.03 4.80 -6.75
CA SER A 99 -21.33 5.13 -6.15
C SER A 99 -22.34 5.61 -7.20
N ASP A 100 -21.86 6.25 -8.27
CA ASP A 100 -22.70 6.78 -9.36
C ASP A 100 -23.11 5.71 -10.40
N GLY A 101 -22.73 4.45 -10.18
CA GLY A 101 -23.01 3.31 -11.07
C GLY A 101 -21.74 2.70 -11.66
N PRO A 102 -21.86 1.82 -12.67
CA PRO A 102 -20.69 1.29 -13.37
C PRO A 102 -19.94 2.41 -14.10
N MET A 103 -18.61 2.33 -14.10
CA MET A 103 -17.72 3.32 -14.73
C MET A 103 -18.19 3.68 -16.15
N THR A 104 -18.32 4.98 -16.45
CA THR A 104 -18.83 5.43 -17.77
C THR A 104 -17.76 5.45 -18.86
N TRP A 105 -16.49 5.28 -18.49
CA TRP A 105 -15.31 5.30 -19.36
C TRP A 105 -15.20 6.59 -20.16
N SER A 106 -15.56 7.72 -19.54
CA SER A 106 -15.54 9.03 -20.17
C SER A 106 -14.16 9.70 -20.06
N ILE A 107 -13.89 10.68 -20.94
CA ILE A 107 -12.64 11.47 -20.88
C ILE A 107 -12.53 12.22 -19.54
N GLN A 108 -13.65 12.68 -18.99
CA GLN A 108 -13.69 13.37 -17.70
C GLN A 108 -13.30 12.44 -16.55
N GLU A 109 -13.76 11.19 -16.58
CA GLU A 109 -13.36 10.17 -15.61
C GLU A 109 -11.88 9.80 -15.74
N GLN A 110 -11.36 9.70 -16.97
CA GLN A 110 -9.94 9.46 -17.20
C GLN A 110 -9.08 10.59 -16.59
N GLN A 111 -9.44 11.85 -16.85
CA GLN A 111 -8.78 13.01 -16.25
C GLN A 111 -8.90 13.01 -14.72
N SER A 112 -10.06 12.61 -14.19
CA SER A 112 -10.25 12.45 -12.74
C SER A 112 -9.28 11.41 -12.17
N LEU A 113 -9.13 10.26 -12.82
CA LEU A 113 -8.18 9.21 -12.42
C LEU A 113 -6.72 9.68 -12.50
N ASP A 114 -6.35 10.47 -13.52
CA ASP A 114 -5.02 11.09 -13.59
C ASP A 114 -4.76 11.99 -12.37
N THR A 115 -5.75 12.81 -11.97
CA THR A 115 -5.61 13.65 -10.75
C THR A 115 -5.52 12.80 -9.49
N VAL A 116 -6.31 11.71 -9.39
CA VAL A 116 -6.27 10.80 -8.24
C VAL A 116 -4.89 10.14 -8.11
N MET A 117 -4.31 9.71 -9.22
CA MET A 117 -2.97 9.13 -9.23
C MET A 117 -1.92 10.13 -8.72
N GLN A 118 -1.99 11.38 -9.17
CA GLN A 118 -1.10 12.45 -8.71
C GLN A 118 -1.30 12.76 -7.21
N ASP A 119 -2.55 12.93 -6.78
CA ASP A 119 -2.89 13.19 -5.37
C ASP A 119 -2.35 12.09 -4.45
N LEU A 120 -2.43 10.81 -4.85
CA LEU A 120 -1.90 9.67 -4.09
C LEU A 120 -0.36 9.63 -4.09
N ALA A 121 0.29 9.99 -5.19
CA ALA A 121 1.75 10.07 -5.26
C ALA A 121 2.28 11.20 -4.35
N ASP A 122 1.65 12.36 -4.38
CA ASP A 122 1.99 13.51 -3.53
C ASP A 122 1.71 13.20 -2.05
N ALA A 123 0.63 12.46 -1.76
CA ALA A 123 0.34 11.96 -0.41
C ALA A 123 1.43 10.99 0.07
N ALA A 124 1.88 10.07 -0.78
CA ALA A 124 2.95 9.14 -0.45
C ALA A 124 4.26 9.88 -0.12
N GLU A 125 4.66 10.85 -0.95
CA GLU A 125 5.86 11.67 -0.69
C GLU A 125 5.75 12.45 0.62
N SER A 126 4.56 13.01 0.90
CA SER A 126 4.27 13.72 2.14
C SER A 126 4.33 12.77 3.35
N TYR A 127 3.81 11.54 3.24
CA TYR A 127 3.94 10.54 4.31
C TYR A 127 5.39 10.10 4.53
N VAL A 128 6.23 10.02 3.49
CA VAL A 128 7.68 9.76 3.65
C VAL A 128 8.34 10.89 4.44
N LYS A 129 8.04 12.15 4.11
CA LYS A 129 8.53 13.33 4.87
C LYS A 129 8.04 13.34 6.31
N ALA A 130 6.91 12.71 6.59
CA ALA A 130 6.34 12.53 7.93
C ALA A 130 6.80 11.25 8.65
N GLU A 131 7.76 10.50 8.09
CA GLU A 131 8.24 9.20 8.59
C GLU A 131 7.14 8.12 8.75
N CYS A 132 6.00 8.29 8.08
CA CYS A 132 4.86 7.38 8.10
C CYS A 132 4.95 6.35 6.97
N LEU A 133 6.00 5.53 6.98
CA LEU A 133 6.38 4.66 5.84
C LEU A 133 5.28 3.67 5.41
N LEU A 134 4.55 3.08 6.37
CA LEU A 134 3.47 2.13 6.05
C LEU A 134 2.32 2.80 5.27
N ARG A 135 1.96 4.04 5.65
CA ARG A 135 0.93 4.81 4.93
C ARG A 135 1.44 5.31 3.58
N ALA A 136 2.71 5.72 3.51
CA ALA A 136 3.34 6.07 2.25
C ALA A 136 3.29 4.90 1.25
N GLN A 137 3.62 3.69 1.72
CA GLN A 137 3.57 2.48 0.90
C GLN A 137 2.14 2.14 0.46
N ALA A 138 1.15 2.27 1.36
CA ALA A 138 -0.25 2.06 1.01
C ALA A 138 -0.72 3.05 -0.09
N CYS A 139 -0.39 4.34 0.04
CA CYS A 139 -0.69 5.35 -0.96
C CYS A 139 -0.01 5.05 -2.31
N ALA A 140 1.26 4.64 -2.28
CA ALA A 140 2.01 4.27 -3.48
C ALA A 140 1.40 3.06 -4.21
N ARG A 141 1.01 2.01 -3.47
CA ARG A 141 0.32 0.83 -4.04
C ARG A 141 -1.03 1.22 -4.67
N GLN A 142 -1.79 2.09 -4.01
CA GLN A 142 -3.04 2.62 -4.58
C GLN A 142 -2.80 3.46 -5.83
N ALA A 143 -1.77 4.31 -5.86
CA ALA A 143 -1.39 5.06 -7.06
C ALA A 143 -1.02 4.14 -8.22
N GLN A 144 -0.27 3.06 -7.96
CA GLN A 144 0.06 2.03 -8.95
C GLN A 144 -1.19 1.33 -9.51
N LEU A 145 -2.15 1.00 -8.66
CA LEU A 145 -3.42 0.42 -9.09
C LEU A 145 -4.22 1.38 -10.00
N VAL A 146 -4.26 2.67 -9.66
CA VAL A 146 -4.90 3.70 -10.50
C VAL A 146 -4.18 3.85 -11.84
N ALA A 147 -2.84 3.82 -11.83
CA ALA A 147 -2.05 3.84 -13.07
C ALA A 147 -2.36 2.62 -13.96
N LEU A 148 -2.52 1.43 -13.35
CA LEU A 148 -2.90 0.22 -14.06
C LEU A 148 -4.33 0.33 -14.64
N GLN A 149 -5.26 0.90 -13.89
CA GLN A 149 -6.62 1.20 -14.36
C GLN A 149 -6.61 2.14 -15.57
N LEU A 150 -5.79 3.20 -15.55
CA LEU A 150 -5.62 4.14 -16.66
C LEU A 150 -5.09 3.43 -17.91
N ARG A 151 -4.13 2.51 -17.74
CA ARG A 151 -3.59 1.73 -18.85
C ARG A 151 -4.63 0.83 -19.51
N TYR A 152 -5.50 0.23 -18.72
CA TYR A 152 -6.61 -0.60 -19.20
C TYR A 152 -7.92 0.16 -19.48
N PHE A 153 -7.89 1.50 -19.41
CA PHE A 153 -9.07 2.33 -19.57
C PHE A 153 -9.74 2.15 -20.94
N LYS A 154 -8.95 2.07 -22.01
CA LYS A 154 -9.47 1.84 -23.38
C LYS A 154 -10.10 0.45 -23.54
N SER A 155 -9.55 -0.55 -22.84
CA SER A 155 -10.06 -1.92 -22.85
C SER A 155 -11.26 -2.12 -21.93
N ARG A 156 -11.68 -1.08 -21.19
CA ARG A 156 -12.83 -1.07 -20.27
C ARG A 156 -12.79 -2.20 -19.25
N LEU A 157 -11.58 -2.54 -18.78
CA LEU A 157 -11.38 -3.55 -17.76
C LEU A 157 -11.34 -2.86 -16.38
N PRO A 158 -12.35 -3.08 -15.51
CA PRO A 158 -12.39 -2.46 -14.19
C PRO A 158 -11.43 -3.18 -13.23
N LEU A 159 -10.53 -2.41 -12.63
CA LEU A 159 -9.55 -2.81 -11.64
C LEU A 159 -9.73 -2.09 -10.29
N LEU A 160 -10.47 -0.98 -10.28
CA LEU A 160 -10.80 -0.22 -9.07
C LEU A 160 -12.12 -0.69 -8.45
N ASN A 161 -12.24 -0.52 -7.12
CA ASN A 161 -13.44 -0.82 -6.33
C ASN A 161 -13.96 -2.26 -6.49
N LEU A 162 -13.06 -3.21 -6.73
CA LEU A 162 -13.40 -4.64 -6.78
C LEU A 162 -13.65 -5.17 -5.36
N THR A 163 -14.56 -6.14 -5.25
CA THR A 163 -14.65 -6.93 -4.02
C THR A 163 -13.39 -7.79 -3.87
N PRO A 164 -12.98 -8.17 -2.64
CA PRO A 164 -11.81 -9.03 -2.46
C PRO A 164 -11.87 -10.34 -3.27
N THR A 165 -13.06 -10.90 -3.44
CA THR A 165 -13.29 -12.10 -4.27
C THR A 165 -13.09 -11.84 -5.76
N ALA A 166 -13.59 -10.72 -6.28
CA ALA A 166 -13.40 -10.32 -7.67
C ALA A 166 -11.94 -9.97 -7.95
N ALA A 167 -11.29 -9.24 -7.03
CA ALA A 167 -9.87 -8.91 -7.11
C ALA A 167 -9.01 -10.20 -7.17
N LEU A 168 -9.26 -11.18 -6.29
CA LEU A 168 -8.58 -12.48 -6.34
C LEU A 168 -8.77 -13.20 -7.69
N ALA A 169 -9.99 -13.20 -8.23
CA ALA A 169 -10.26 -13.79 -9.54
C ALA A 169 -9.52 -13.07 -10.67
N THR A 170 -9.47 -11.74 -10.64
CA THR A 170 -8.71 -10.95 -11.63
C THR A 170 -7.22 -11.23 -11.56
N VAL A 171 -6.64 -11.29 -10.35
CA VAL A 171 -5.23 -11.62 -10.13
C VAL A 171 -4.91 -13.02 -10.63
N ALA A 172 -5.76 -14.00 -10.34
CA ALA A 172 -5.54 -15.38 -10.76
C ALA A 172 -5.50 -15.54 -12.29
N GLN A 173 -6.30 -14.76 -13.01
CA GLN A 173 -6.39 -14.82 -14.48
C GLN A 173 -5.42 -13.87 -15.18
N HIS A 174 -4.74 -12.99 -14.43
CA HIS A 174 -3.92 -11.95 -15.03
C HIS A 174 -2.66 -12.54 -15.68
N PRO A 175 -2.39 -12.25 -16.98
CA PRO A 175 -1.27 -12.88 -17.69
C PRO A 175 0.10 -12.35 -17.26
N ASN A 176 0.19 -11.08 -16.86
CA ASN A 176 1.44 -10.50 -16.37
C ASN A 176 1.53 -10.62 -14.84
N PHE A 177 2.60 -11.23 -14.33
CA PHE A 177 2.86 -11.40 -12.90
C PHE A 177 2.97 -10.07 -12.15
N PHE A 178 3.77 -9.12 -12.64
CA PHE A 178 4.01 -7.85 -11.94
C PHE A 178 2.72 -7.04 -11.76
N GLU A 179 1.80 -7.17 -12.70
CA GLU A 179 0.50 -6.49 -12.63
C GLU A 179 -0.47 -7.22 -11.71
N ALA A 180 -0.41 -8.54 -11.69
CA ALA A 180 -1.15 -9.36 -10.73
C ALA A 180 -0.70 -9.05 -9.29
N ASP A 181 0.61 -8.93 -9.07
CA ASP A 181 1.23 -8.54 -7.81
C ASP A 181 0.80 -7.13 -7.38
N MET A 182 0.88 -6.14 -8.30
CA MET A 182 0.41 -4.77 -8.03
C MET A 182 -1.07 -4.74 -7.59
N ILE A 183 -1.95 -5.52 -8.24
CA ILE A 183 -3.36 -5.61 -7.86
C ILE A 183 -3.48 -6.26 -6.48
N ALA A 184 -2.80 -7.39 -6.25
CA ALA A 184 -2.88 -8.11 -4.99
C ALA A 184 -2.42 -7.25 -3.80
N GLU A 185 -1.31 -6.55 -3.95
CA GLU A 185 -0.72 -5.65 -2.96
C GLU A 185 -1.62 -4.44 -2.68
N ALA A 186 -2.25 -3.85 -3.70
CA ALA A 186 -3.14 -2.72 -3.52
C ALA A 186 -4.43 -3.08 -2.75
N TYR A 187 -4.94 -4.30 -2.93
CA TYR A 187 -6.10 -4.82 -2.21
C TYR A 187 -5.75 -5.56 -0.91
N GLY A 188 -4.46 -5.78 -0.61
CA GLY A 188 -4.02 -6.53 0.57
C GLY A 188 -4.46 -8.00 0.57
N LEU A 189 -4.53 -8.62 -0.60
CA LEU A 189 -5.05 -9.98 -0.78
C LEU A 189 -4.13 -11.02 -0.14
N GLN A 190 -4.73 -12.05 0.47
CA GLN A 190 -4.01 -13.19 1.05
C GLN A 190 -4.23 -14.44 0.17
N GLY A 191 -3.21 -15.31 0.06
CA GLY A 191 -3.31 -16.57 -0.68
C GLY A 191 -3.49 -16.41 -2.20
N TRP A 192 -3.19 -15.23 -2.75
CA TRP A 192 -3.33 -14.97 -4.18
C TRP A 192 -2.29 -15.74 -5.01
N HIS A 193 -1.08 -15.95 -4.48
CA HIS A 193 -0.02 -16.75 -5.11
C HIS A 193 -0.51 -18.16 -5.47
N SER A 194 -1.20 -18.84 -4.55
CA SER A 194 -1.68 -20.21 -4.79
C SER A 194 -2.81 -20.23 -5.83
N ALA A 195 -3.65 -19.20 -5.90
CA ALA A 195 -4.67 -19.06 -6.93
C ALA A 195 -4.07 -18.76 -8.32
N ALA A 196 -3.11 -17.84 -8.39
CA ALA A 196 -2.43 -17.47 -9.63
C ALA A 196 -1.59 -18.63 -10.19
N LEU A 197 -0.81 -19.32 -9.34
CA LEU A 197 -0.04 -20.49 -9.75
C LEU A 197 -0.94 -21.62 -10.26
N PHE A 198 -2.10 -21.83 -9.62
CA PHE A 198 -3.06 -22.83 -10.07
C PHE A 198 -3.57 -22.52 -11.48
N GLN A 199 -4.06 -21.29 -11.69
CA GLN A 199 -4.63 -20.90 -12.98
C GLN A 199 -3.56 -20.78 -14.08
N ARG A 200 -2.44 -20.12 -13.81
CA ARG A 200 -1.42 -19.78 -14.82
C ARG A 200 -0.46 -20.92 -15.12
N LEU A 201 -0.02 -21.64 -14.10
CA LEU A 201 0.97 -22.69 -14.30
C LEU A 201 0.32 -24.06 -14.50
N LEU A 202 -0.62 -24.45 -13.64
CA LEU A 202 -1.18 -25.80 -13.70
C LEU A 202 -2.16 -26.00 -14.87
N LEU A 203 -2.93 -24.98 -15.23
CA LEU A 203 -3.87 -25.05 -16.36
C LEU A 203 -3.23 -24.57 -17.67
N GLU A 204 -2.53 -23.43 -17.63
CA GLU A 204 -2.06 -22.75 -18.84
C GLU A 204 -0.56 -22.95 -19.16
N GLN A 205 0.20 -23.60 -18.27
CA GLN A 205 1.63 -23.91 -18.42
C GLN A 205 2.54 -22.68 -18.69
N ASP A 206 2.24 -21.56 -18.06
CA ASP A 206 3.05 -20.34 -18.17
C ASP A 206 4.28 -20.38 -17.23
N TRP A 207 5.41 -20.84 -17.77
CA TRP A 207 6.67 -20.95 -17.02
C TRP A 207 7.38 -19.61 -16.83
N ASP A 208 7.14 -18.65 -17.72
CA ASP A 208 7.71 -17.30 -17.63
C ASP A 208 7.09 -16.60 -16.42
N TYR A 209 5.78 -16.76 -16.20
CA TYR A 209 5.08 -16.29 -15.00
C TYR A 209 5.70 -16.82 -13.70
N LEU A 210 6.06 -18.12 -13.65
CA LEU A 210 6.72 -18.71 -12.49
C LEU A 210 8.11 -18.09 -12.25
N GLN A 211 8.86 -17.83 -13.32
CA GLN A 211 10.18 -17.21 -13.22
C GLN A 211 10.07 -15.77 -12.68
N ASP A 212 9.13 -15.00 -13.20
CA ASP A 212 8.87 -13.63 -12.73
C ASP A 212 8.44 -13.65 -11.25
N LEU A 213 7.57 -14.58 -10.85
CA LEU A 213 7.18 -14.76 -9.45
C LEU A 213 8.37 -15.05 -8.54
N CYS A 214 9.23 -15.99 -8.93
CA CYS A 214 10.43 -16.33 -8.17
C CYS A 214 11.46 -15.19 -8.09
N SER A 215 11.39 -14.19 -8.98
CA SER A 215 12.31 -13.05 -8.97
C SER A 215 11.95 -12.01 -7.91
N VAL A 216 10.68 -11.92 -7.54
CA VAL A 216 10.15 -10.93 -6.58
C VAL A 216 9.80 -11.57 -5.24
N CYS A 217 9.26 -12.80 -5.26
CA CYS A 217 8.75 -13.49 -4.09
C CYS A 217 9.48 -14.83 -3.86
N GLU A 218 9.86 -15.09 -2.62
CA GLU A 218 10.32 -16.42 -2.23
C GLU A 218 9.12 -17.39 -2.10
N LEU A 219 9.24 -18.57 -2.70
CA LEU A 219 8.24 -19.63 -2.56
C LEU A 219 8.25 -20.19 -1.13
N THR A 220 7.32 -19.74 -0.31
CA THR A 220 7.12 -20.29 1.04
C THR A 220 6.45 -21.66 0.98
N PRO A 221 6.68 -22.54 1.98
CA PRO A 221 6.01 -23.83 2.04
C PRO A 221 4.48 -23.70 2.17
N GLU A 222 4.00 -22.61 2.77
CA GLU A 222 2.56 -22.32 2.90
C GLU A 222 1.90 -22.14 1.52
N HIS A 223 2.51 -21.35 0.63
CA HIS A 223 1.99 -21.14 -0.73
C HIS A 223 1.83 -22.47 -1.49
N VAL A 224 2.80 -23.37 -1.34
CA VAL A 224 2.80 -24.65 -2.04
C VAL A 224 1.85 -25.64 -1.39
N GLN A 225 1.71 -25.64 -0.06
CA GLN A 225 0.71 -26.47 0.63
C GLN A 225 -0.71 -26.08 0.20
N GLU A 226 -1.03 -24.79 0.16
CA GLU A 226 -2.32 -24.31 -0.35
C GLU A 226 -2.56 -24.71 -1.81
N LEU A 227 -1.54 -24.58 -2.65
CA LEU A 227 -1.61 -24.99 -4.06
C LEU A 227 -1.89 -26.49 -4.19
N VAL A 228 -1.22 -27.32 -3.39
CA VAL A 228 -1.43 -28.78 -3.36
C VAL A 228 -2.85 -29.12 -2.88
N LEU A 229 -3.36 -28.43 -1.86
CA LEU A 229 -4.74 -28.62 -1.41
C LEU A 229 -5.75 -28.27 -2.50
N LYS A 230 -5.53 -27.16 -3.23
CA LYS A 230 -6.37 -26.78 -4.38
C LYS A 230 -6.31 -27.82 -5.49
N TYR A 231 -5.12 -28.31 -5.80
CA TYR A 231 -4.92 -29.37 -6.81
C TYR A 231 -5.61 -30.68 -6.46
N GLU A 232 -5.51 -31.13 -5.21
CA GLU A 232 -6.19 -32.34 -4.73
C GLU A 232 -7.72 -32.17 -4.72
N ALA A 233 -8.22 -30.98 -4.35
CA ALA A 233 -9.65 -30.69 -4.26
C ALA A 233 -10.36 -30.63 -5.62
N GLU A 234 -9.73 -30.04 -6.64
CA GLU A 234 -10.33 -29.94 -7.97
C GLU A 234 -10.28 -31.27 -8.76
N GLY A 235 -9.54 -32.27 -8.28
CA GLY A 235 -9.48 -33.60 -8.89
C GLY A 235 -8.86 -33.62 -10.29
N VAL A 236 -8.26 -32.51 -10.74
CA VAL A 236 -7.65 -32.33 -12.05
C VAL A 236 -6.33 -33.09 -12.10
N ARG A 237 -6.39 -34.39 -12.40
CA ARG A 237 -5.20 -35.23 -12.64
C ARG A 237 -4.61 -34.96 -14.03
N ASN A 238 -4.30 -33.71 -14.33
CA ASN A 238 -3.55 -33.37 -15.54
C ASN A 238 -2.09 -33.77 -15.31
N GLU A 239 -1.56 -34.70 -16.13
CA GLU A 239 -0.14 -35.08 -16.13
C GLU A 239 0.76 -33.84 -16.24
N LYS A 240 0.34 -32.89 -17.08
CA LYS A 240 0.93 -31.56 -17.24
C LYS A 240 0.97 -30.73 -15.94
N GLY A 241 -0.12 -30.73 -15.17
CA GLY A 241 -0.18 -30.05 -13.88
C GLY A 241 0.69 -30.74 -12.83
N ARG A 242 0.85 -32.06 -12.95
CA ARG A 242 1.73 -32.84 -12.10
C ARG A 242 3.21 -32.53 -12.37
N GLU A 243 3.61 -32.40 -13.63
CA GLU A 243 4.97 -31.93 -14.00
C GLU A 243 5.23 -30.50 -13.50
N ALA A 244 4.26 -29.61 -13.62
CA ALA A 244 4.33 -28.25 -13.07
C ALA A 244 4.54 -28.23 -11.55
N LEU A 245 3.78 -29.06 -10.82
CA LEU A 245 3.95 -29.19 -9.37
C LEU A 245 5.32 -29.76 -9.00
N GLU A 246 5.83 -30.75 -9.74
CA GLU A 246 7.16 -31.29 -9.49
C GLU A 246 8.24 -30.21 -9.67
N HIS A 247 8.15 -29.37 -10.71
CA HIS A 247 9.05 -28.25 -10.92
C HIS A 247 8.93 -27.13 -9.87
N ILE A 248 7.72 -26.82 -9.37
CA ILE A 248 7.58 -25.88 -8.25
C ILE A 248 8.26 -26.42 -7.00
N LEU A 249 8.06 -27.70 -6.69
CA LEU A 249 8.67 -28.34 -5.52
C LEU A 249 10.20 -28.36 -5.60
N GLU A 250 10.78 -28.55 -6.79
CA GLU A 250 12.22 -28.43 -7.00
C GLU A 250 12.77 -27.05 -6.60
N ARG A 251 12.03 -25.97 -6.88
CA ARG A 251 12.42 -24.59 -6.57
C ARG A 251 12.17 -24.17 -5.12
N LEU A 252 11.52 -25.01 -4.32
CA LEU A 252 11.07 -24.69 -2.97
C LEU A 252 12.26 -24.72 -1.99
N PRO A 253 12.67 -23.62 -1.34
CA PRO A 253 13.87 -23.57 -0.50
C PRO A 253 13.79 -24.49 0.74
N CYS A 254 12.59 -24.70 1.29
CA CYS A 254 12.39 -25.56 2.44
C CYS A 254 12.48 -27.05 2.05
N LEU A 255 13.61 -27.69 2.37
CA LEU A 255 13.90 -29.08 2.02
C LEU A 255 12.98 -30.09 2.72
N GLU A 256 12.57 -29.81 3.96
CA GLU A 256 11.67 -30.68 4.72
C GLU A 256 10.28 -30.71 4.09
N SER A 257 9.72 -29.54 3.80
CA SER A 257 8.43 -29.42 3.11
C SER A 257 8.49 -30.01 1.70
N ARG A 258 9.59 -29.81 0.97
CA ARG A 258 9.82 -30.44 -0.34
C ARG A 258 9.76 -31.97 -0.24
N LEU A 259 10.40 -32.56 0.76
CA LEU A 259 10.39 -34.01 0.97
C LEU A 259 9.01 -34.54 1.37
N GLN A 260 8.33 -33.87 2.31
CA GLN A 260 6.99 -34.28 2.76
C GLN A 260 5.96 -34.21 1.61
N LEU A 261 5.97 -33.10 0.85
CA LEU A 261 5.05 -32.90 -0.27
C LEU A 261 5.38 -33.83 -1.45
N SER A 262 6.65 -34.06 -1.77
CA SER A 262 7.04 -35.03 -2.80
C SER A 262 6.62 -36.46 -2.46
N ARG A 263 6.71 -36.88 -1.18
CA ARG A 263 6.18 -38.17 -0.73
C ARG A 263 4.65 -38.23 -0.83
N ARG A 264 3.94 -37.19 -0.37
CA ARG A 264 2.46 -37.11 -0.42
C ARG A 264 1.93 -37.21 -1.85
N LEU A 265 2.61 -36.57 -2.80
CA LEU A 265 2.22 -36.55 -4.22
C LEU A 265 2.82 -37.70 -5.04
N GLY A 266 3.63 -38.58 -4.42
CA GLY A 266 4.23 -39.75 -5.08
C GLY A 266 5.39 -39.43 -6.03
N PHE A 267 6.06 -38.27 -5.91
CA PHE A 267 7.24 -37.89 -6.68
C PHE A 267 8.51 -38.57 -6.13
N SER A 268 8.66 -39.87 -6.41
CA SER A 268 9.76 -40.70 -5.90
C SER A 268 11.13 -40.28 -6.42
N ARG A 269 11.21 -39.69 -7.62
CA ARG A 269 12.46 -39.15 -8.20
C ARG A 269 12.91 -37.90 -7.45
N LEU A 270 12.01 -36.94 -7.26
CA LEU A 270 12.32 -35.72 -6.51
C LEU A 270 12.66 -36.00 -5.04
N ALA A 271 11.92 -36.91 -4.40
CA ALA A 271 12.18 -37.31 -3.02
C ALA A 271 13.54 -38.00 -2.87
N SER A 272 13.91 -38.88 -3.81
CA SER A 272 15.20 -39.57 -3.77
C SER A 272 16.38 -38.64 -4.06
N LYS A 273 16.24 -37.72 -5.04
CA LYS A 273 17.22 -36.65 -5.32
C LYS A 273 17.46 -35.76 -4.10
N THR A 274 16.38 -35.28 -3.47
CA THR A 274 16.48 -34.44 -2.26
C THR A 274 17.19 -35.16 -1.10
N LEU A 275 16.99 -36.47 -0.94
CA LEU A 275 17.67 -37.27 0.09
C LEU A 275 19.13 -37.60 -0.25
N GLN A 276 19.47 -37.70 -1.54
CA GLN A 276 20.85 -37.90 -1.99
C GLN A 276 21.67 -36.62 -1.81
N ASP A 277 21.10 -35.48 -2.19
CA ASP A 277 21.75 -34.18 -2.07
C ASP A 277 21.90 -33.74 -0.60
N HIS A 278 20.98 -34.18 0.27
CA HIS A 278 20.94 -33.81 1.69
C HIS A 278 20.73 -35.02 2.62
N PRO A 279 21.79 -35.82 2.89
CA PRO A 279 21.70 -37.06 3.68
C PRO A 279 21.22 -36.86 5.12
N TYR A 280 21.51 -35.71 5.73
CA TYR A 280 21.13 -35.36 7.11
C TYR A 280 19.61 -35.34 7.35
N LEU A 281 18.82 -35.21 6.28
CA LEU A 281 17.35 -35.30 6.38
C LEU A 281 16.90 -36.72 6.74
N ARG A 282 17.66 -37.77 6.40
CA ARG A 282 17.36 -39.15 6.83
C ARG A 282 17.48 -39.30 8.33
N ASP A 283 18.58 -38.81 8.89
CA ASP A 283 18.87 -38.90 10.32
C ASP A 283 17.80 -38.17 11.15
N ARG A 284 17.28 -37.05 10.64
CA ARG A 284 16.20 -36.29 11.29
C ARG A 284 14.84 -37.00 11.22
N LEU A 285 14.50 -37.60 10.08
CA LEU A 285 13.28 -38.40 9.92
C LEU A 285 13.29 -39.67 10.78
N GLU A 286 14.47 -40.24 11.04
CA GLU A 286 14.62 -41.39 11.94
C GLU A 286 14.52 -41.00 13.42
N GLN A 287 14.76 -39.74 13.77
CA GLN A 287 14.57 -39.20 15.12
C GLN A 287 13.09 -38.91 15.43
N ASP A 288 12.30 -38.43 14.48
CA ASP A 288 10.85 -38.18 14.66
C ASP A 288 10.01 -39.47 14.78
N VAL A 289 10.58 -40.64 14.45
CA VAL A 289 9.92 -41.96 14.53
C VAL A 289 10.22 -42.67 15.87
N ARG A 290 11.12 -42.13 16.71
CA ARG A 290 11.43 -42.65 18.05
C ARG A 290 10.71 -41.88 19.14
#